data_AF-A0A2K5J8H8-F1
#
_entry.id   AF-A0A2K5J8H8-F1
#
_cell.length_a   1.000
_cell.length_b   1.000
_cell.length_c   1.000
_cell.angle_alpha   90.00
_cell.angle_beta   90.00
_cell.angle_gamma   90.00
#
_symmetry.space_group_name_H-M   'P 1'
#
loop_
_entity.id
_entity.type
_entity.pdbx_description
1 polymer ?
#
loop_
_entity_poly.entity_id
_entity_poly.type
_entity_poly.pdbx_seq_one_letter_code
_entity_poly.pdbx_strand_id
1 'polypeptide(L)'
;ASICTMGANASTLEKEIGPEQFPVNEHYFGLVNFGNTCYCNSVLQALYFCCPFREKVLVCESQPRKKESLLTCLADLFHSIATQKKKVGVIPPKKFITRLRKENELFDNILQQDVHEFLNYLLNTIADILQEERKQEKQNGHLPNDNIDNENNNNTPDPTWVHEIFQETLTNETRYLTCETITSKDEDFFRPFSLHLKRFKYMDQFHRYTKLSYRVVFPLELCLFNTSGYATNPDRMYDLVAVVVHCGSGPKRGHYIAIVESHDLWLLFDDDIVEKIDAQNSEAGYILSYQSQD
;
A
#
# COMPACT_ATOMS: atom_id res chain seq x y z
N ALA A 1 -10.46 28.73 27.65
CA ALA A 1 -10.75 27.30 27.49
C ALA A 1 -12.14 27.15 26.88
N SER A 2 -12.22 27.05 25.54
CA SER A 2 -13.47 26.70 24.87
C SER A 2 -13.55 25.18 24.83
N ILE A 3 -14.37 24.61 25.70
CA ILE A 3 -14.72 23.20 25.67
C ILE A 3 -15.62 23.02 24.45
N CYS A 4 -15.08 22.40 23.40
CA CYS A 4 -15.84 22.05 22.21
C CYS A 4 -16.72 20.85 22.57
N THR A 5 -17.95 21.11 23.03
CA THR A 5 -18.97 20.09 23.27
C THR A 5 -19.22 19.31 21.99
N MET A 6 -18.90 18.00 21.99
CA MET A 6 -19.27 17.10 20.90
C MET A 6 -20.78 17.18 20.67
N GLY A 7 -21.19 17.52 19.45
CA GLY A 7 -22.60 17.58 19.08
C GLY A 7 -23.27 16.21 19.23
N ALA A 8 -24.55 16.18 19.55
CA ALA A 8 -25.34 14.95 19.74
C ALA A 8 -25.33 13.96 18.55
N ASN A 9 -24.78 14.37 17.40
CA ASN A 9 -24.69 13.61 16.15
C ASN A 9 -23.31 12.99 15.86
N ALA A 10 -22.35 13.04 16.80
CA ALA A 10 -21.03 12.44 16.61
C ALA A 10 -21.12 10.91 16.47
N SER A 11 -20.34 10.34 15.54
CA SER A 11 -20.24 8.88 15.37
C SER A 11 -19.66 8.18 16.61
N THR A 12 -19.84 6.86 16.72
CA THR A 12 -19.26 6.06 17.82
C THR A 12 -17.75 6.23 17.90
N LEU A 13 -17.06 6.18 16.75
CA LEU A 13 -15.61 6.36 16.66
C LEU A 13 -15.17 7.77 17.11
N GLU A 14 -15.88 8.83 16.70
CA GLU A 14 -15.60 10.19 17.17
C GLU A 14 -15.73 10.32 18.69
N LYS A 15 -16.72 9.64 19.28
CA LYS A 15 -16.93 9.64 20.73
C LYS A 15 -15.83 8.88 21.47
N GLU A 16 -15.34 7.79 20.89
CA GLU A 16 -14.30 6.94 21.47
C GLU A 16 -12.90 7.60 21.39
N ILE A 17 -12.57 8.25 20.28
CA ILE A 17 -11.32 9.02 20.15
C ILE A 17 -11.39 10.29 21.02
N GLY A 18 -12.53 10.98 21.02
CA GLY A 18 -12.73 12.23 21.72
C GLY A 18 -12.18 13.46 20.95
N PRO A 19 -12.66 14.67 21.28
CA PRO A 19 -12.42 15.87 20.48
C PRO A 19 -10.99 16.40 20.57
N GLU A 20 -10.24 16.04 21.62
CA GLU A 20 -8.85 16.49 21.83
C GLU A 20 -7.85 15.64 21.03
N GLN A 21 -8.13 14.35 20.85
CA GLN A 21 -7.24 13.41 20.16
C GLN A 21 -7.59 13.28 18.66
N PHE A 22 -8.80 13.66 18.25
CA PHE A 22 -9.22 13.52 16.86
C PHE A 22 -8.47 14.52 15.95
N PRO A 23 -7.66 14.08 14.98
CA PRO A 23 -6.87 14.99 14.15
C PRO A 23 -7.76 15.91 13.29
N VAL A 24 -7.40 17.19 13.21
CA VAL A 24 -8.30 18.25 12.69
C VAL A 24 -8.67 18.06 11.21
N ASN A 25 -7.76 17.51 10.41
CA ASN A 25 -7.90 17.35 8.96
C ASN A 25 -7.97 15.89 8.49
N GLU A 26 -8.16 14.94 9.41
CA GLU A 26 -8.25 13.52 9.05
C GLU A 26 -9.70 13.07 8.92
N HIS A 27 -9.90 12.12 8.01
CA HIS A 27 -11.18 11.55 7.67
C HIS A 27 -11.08 10.03 7.72
N TYR A 28 -11.91 9.39 8.54
CA TYR A 28 -11.87 7.93 8.74
C TYR A 28 -13.10 7.29 8.10
N PHE A 29 -12.90 6.74 6.90
CA PHE A 29 -13.99 6.18 6.10
C PHE A 29 -13.76 4.70 5.80
N GLY A 30 -14.73 3.87 6.19
CA GLY A 30 -14.82 2.49 5.76
C GLY A 30 -15.14 2.39 4.27
N LEU A 31 -14.80 1.26 3.66
CA LEU A 31 -15.08 0.95 2.26
C LEU A 31 -16.09 -0.19 2.14
N VAL A 32 -17.18 0.04 1.40
CA VAL A 32 -18.22 -0.98 1.21
C VAL A 32 -17.65 -2.21 0.48
N ASN A 33 -17.91 -3.40 1.00
CA ASN A 33 -17.58 -4.65 0.34
C ASN A 33 -18.62 -5.02 -0.75
N PHE A 34 -18.15 -5.24 -1.97
CA PHE A 34 -18.94 -5.69 -3.13
C PHE A 34 -18.81 -7.20 -3.40
N GLY A 35 -18.80 -7.99 -2.33
CA GLY A 35 -18.68 -9.45 -2.38
C GLY A 35 -17.24 -9.90 -2.59
N ASN A 36 -16.60 -10.40 -1.52
CA ASN A 36 -15.20 -10.84 -1.52
C ASN A 36 -14.20 -9.78 -2.01
N THR A 37 -14.50 -8.49 -1.85
CA THR A 37 -13.61 -7.37 -2.19
C THR A 37 -12.82 -6.80 -1.00
N CYS A 38 -12.94 -7.41 0.17
CA CYS A 38 -12.20 -6.99 1.38
C CYS A 38 -10.67 -7.00 1.19
N TYR A 39 -10.15 -7.88 0.33
CA TYR A 39 -8.72 -7.87 -0.05
C TYR A 39 -8.30 -6.52 -0.67
N CYS A 40 -9.19 -5.95 -1.49
CA CYS A 40 -8.98 -4.67 -2.13
C CYS A 40 -9.11 -3.55 -1.09
N ASN A 41 -10.18 -3.57 -0.29
CA ASN A 41 -10.43 -2.58 0.75
C ASN A 41 -9.26 -2.49 1.74
N SER A 42 -8.76 -3.62 2.25
CA SER A 42 -7.66 -3.63 3.22
C SER A 42 -6.37 -3.04 2.65
N VAL A 43 -6.06 -3.31 1.37
CA VAL A 43 -4.87 -2.76 0.72
C VAL A 43 -5.04 -1.27 0.43
N LEU A 44 -6.24 -0.84 0.00
CA LEU A 44 -6.54 0.58 -0.21
C LEU A 44 -6.42 1.39 1.07
N GLN A 45 -6.88 0.85 2.21
CA GLN A 45 -6.70 1.49 3.51
C GLN A 45 -5.22 1.59 3.88
N ALA A 46 -4.46 0.48 3.78
CA ALA A 46 -3.03 0.51 4.05
C ALA A 46 -2.29 1.55 3.18
N LEU A 47 -2.60 1.63 1.89
CA LEU A 47 -2.02 2.62 0.97
C LEU A 47 -2.48 4.06 1.26
N TYR A 48 -3.71 4.27 1.71
CA TYR A 48 -4.20 5.61 2.06
C TYR A 48 -3.47 6.18 3.27
N PHE A 49 -3.15 5.34 4.26
CA PHE A 49 -2.39 5.77 5.44
C PHE A 49 -0.87 5.75 5.22
N CYS A 50 -0.41 5.35 4.04
CA CYS A 50 0.95 5.64 3.58
C CYS A 50 1.02 7.11 3.15
N CYS A 51 1.45 8.00 4.04
CA CYS A 51 1.46 9.45 3.78
C CYS A 51 2.15 9.85 2.46
N PRO A 52 3.38 9.37 2.13
CA PRO A 52 4.03 9.72 0.87
C PRO A 52 3.22 9.30 -0.36
N PHE A 53 2.59 8.13 -0.30
CA PHE A 53 1.77 7.61 -1.40
C PHE A 53 0.47 8.41 -1.55
N ARG A 54 -0.23 8.66 -0.44
CA ARG A 54 -1.46 9.46 -0.40
C ARG A 54 -1.25 10.83 -1.01
N GLU A 55 -0.18 11.52 -0.63
CA GLU A 55 0.14 12.86 -1.14
C GLU A 55 0.37 12.86 -2.66
N LYS A 56 1.20 11.95 -3.18
CA LYS A 56 1.43 11.84 -4.63
C LYS A 56 0.16 11.53 -5.41
N VAL A 57 -0.69 10.63 -4.90
CA VAL A 57 -1.97 10.28 -5.53
C VAL A 57 -2.93 11.47 -5.53
N LEU A 58 -3.02 12.25 -4.45
CA LEU A 58 -3.84 13.46 -4.39
C LEU A 58 -3.35 14.55 -5.35
N VAL A 59 -2.03 14.68 -5.54
CA VAL A 59 -1.46 15.58 -6.56
C VAL A 59 -1.88 15.17 -7.97
N CYS A 60 -1.92 13.88 -8.28
CA CYS A 60 -2.39 13.38 -9.59
C CYS A 60 -3.85 13.76 -9.89
N GLU A 61 -4.71 13.88 -8.87
CA GLU A 61 -6.11 14.30 -9.07
C GLU A 61 -6.21 15.75 -9.57
N SER A 62 -5.30 16.61 -9.09
CA SER A 62 -5.29 18.05 -9.43
C SER A 62 -4.84 18.36 -10.86
N GLN A 63 -4.27 17.38 -11.57
CA GLN A 63 -3.73 17.55 -12.92
C GLN A 63 -4.82 17.38 -14.00
N PRO A 64 -4.70 18.08 -15.15
CA PRO A 64 -5.68 17.99 -16.23
C PRO A 64 -5.76 16.56 -16.80
N ARG A 65 -6.95 15.95 -16.71
CA ARG A 65 -7.20 14.55 -17.08
C ARG A 65 -7.05 14.33 -18.59
N LYS A 66 -6.17 13.42 -19.01
CA LYS A 66 -6.05 12.96 -20.41
C LYS A 66 -6.94 11.75 -20.70
N LYS A 67 -6.96 10.73 -19.82
CA LYS A 67 -7.73 9.48 -19.99
C LYS A 67 -8.06 8.81 -18.67
N GLU A 68 -9.22 8.14 -18.58
CA GLU A 68 -9.60 7.33 -17.41
C GLU A 68 -8.74 6.05 -17.33
N SER A 69 -8.06 5.90 -16.19
CA SER A 69 -7.18 4.78 -15.81
C SER A 69 -7.41 4.35 -14.35
N LEU A 70 -6.87 3.20 -13.95
CA LEU A 70 -6.92 2.75 -12.56
C LEU A 70 -6.34 3.78 -11.58
N LEU A 71 -5.26 4.48 -11.96
CA LEU A 71 -4.68 5.58 -11.18
C LEU A 71 -5.67 6.74 -11.01
N THR A 72 -6.37 7.17 -12.06
CA THR A 72 -7.37 8.23 -11.93
C THR A 72 -8.55 7.82 -11.04
N CYS A 73 -8.97 6.55 -11.09
CA CYS A 73 -10.02 6.04 -10.20
C CYS A 73 -9.55 5.97 -8.74
N LEU A 74 -8.28 5.64 -8.51
CA LEU A 74 -7.67 5.65 -7.17
C LEU A 74 -7.57 7.08 -6.63
N ALA A 75 -7.14 8.02 -7.46
CA ALA A 75 -7.05 9.43 -7.13
C ALA A 75 -8.42 10.02 -6.78
N ASP A 76 -9.45 9.72 -7.58
CA ASP A 76 -10.85 10.09 -7.30
C ASP A 76 -11.33 9.53 -5.94
N LEU A 77 -10.97 8.28 -5.63
CA LEU A 77 -11.34 7.64 -4.36
C LEU A 77 -10.65 8.32 -3.17
N PHE A 78 -9.34 8.53 -3.24
CA PHE A 78 -8.56 9.16 -2.17
C PHE A 78 -9.00 10.61 -1.94
N HIS A 79 -9.26 11.35 -3.03
CA HIS A 79 -9.82 12.69 -2.96
C HIS A 79 -11.21 12.68 -2.32
N SER A 80 -12.06 11.71 -2.66
CA SER A 80 -13.40 11.58 -2.06
C SER A 80 -13.35 11.30 -0.55
N ILE A 81 -12.32 10.60 -0.05
CA ILE A 81 -12.12 10.39 1.39
C ILE A 81 -11.64 11.70 2.04
N ALA A 82 -10.60 12.33 1.47
CA ALA A 82 -9.93 13.49 2.04
C ALA A 82 -10.78 14.78 2.07
N THR A 83 -11.78 14.90 1.19
CA THR A 83 -12.62 16.11 1.06
C THR A 83 -14.00 15.99 1.69
N GLN A 84 -14.24 14.90 2.42
CA GLN A 84 -15.57 14.59 2.91
C GLN A 84 -15.98 15.53 4.06
N LYS A 85 -17.24 15.97 4.08
CA LYS A 85 -17.69 16.95 5.10
C LYS A 85 -17.78 16.36 6.51
N LYS A 86 -17.99 15.05 6.61
CA LYS A 86 -18.09 14.32 7.88
C LYS A 86 -16.72 13.74 8.19
N LYS A 87 -16.35 13.70 9.48
CA LYS A 87 -15.09 13.10 9.94
C LYS A 87 -15.06 11.58 9.80
N VAL A 88 -16.21 10.92 9.99
CA VAL A 88 -16.32 9.46 9.95
C VAL A 88 -17.50 9.04 9.08
N GLY A 89 -17.36 7.94 8.35
CA GLY A 89 -18.44 7.34 7.58
C GLY A 89 -18.01 6.19 6.70
N VAL A 90 -18.74 6.00 5.58
CA VAL A 90 -18.53 4.88 4.66
C VAL A 90 -18.57 5.39 3.22
N ILE A 91 -17.65 4.93 2.38
CA ILE A 91 -17.57 5.25 0.96
C ILE A 91 -17.68 3.97 0.12
N PRO A 92 -18.52 3.93 -0.93
CA PRO A 92 -18.56 2.81 -1.85
C PRO A 92 -17.52 2.96 -2.98
N PRO A 93 -16.44 2.14 -3.06
CA PRO A 93 -15.42 2.24 -4.11
C PRO A 93 -15.87 1.67 -5.48
N LYS A 94 -17.12 1.92 -5.89
CA LYS A 94 -17.74 1.31 -7.09
C LYS A 94 -16.93 1.54 -8.36
N LYS A 95 -16.54 2.80 -8.62
CA LYS A 95 -15.79 3.16 -9.84
C LYS A 95 -14.45 2.43 -9.91
N PHE A 96 -13.72 2.41 -8.80
CA PHE A 96 -12.44 1.73 -8.70
C PHE A 96 -12.58 0.23 -8.92
N ILE A 97 -13.53 -0.43 -8.26
CA ILE A 97 -13.77 -1.87 -8.41
C ILE A 97 -14.20 -2.23 -9.84
N THR A 98 -15.11 -1.46 -10.43
CA THR A 98 -15.51 -1.66 -11.84
C THR A 98 -14.32 -1.51 -12.78
N ARG A 99 -13.43 -0.55 -12.53
CA ARG A 99 -12.23 -0.36 -13.35
C ARG A 99 -11.23 -1.49 -13.19
N LEU A 100 -10.96 -1.90 -11.95
CA LEU A 100 -10.07 -3.03 -11.62
C LEU A 100 -10.49 -4.31 -12.34
N ARG A 101 -11.78 -4.66 -12.27
CA ARG A 101 -12.33 -5.84 -12.95
C ARG A 101 -12.21 -5.74 -14.47
N LYS A 102 -12.37 -4.54 -15.04
CA LYS A 102 -12.24 -4.32 -16.47
C LYS A 102 -10.79 -4.41 -16.98
N GLU A 103 -9.81 -4.01 -16.16
CA GLU A 103 -8.40 -4.01 -16.55
C GLU A 103 -7.70 -5.35 -16.32
N ASN A 104 -8.19 -6.20 -15.42
CA ASN A 104 -7.56 -7.49 -15.13
C ASN A 104 -8.60 -8.58 -14.86
N GLU A 105 -8.68 -9.54 -15.78
CA GLU A 105 -9.59 -10.68 -15.74
C GLU A 105 -9.40 -11.56 -14.49
N LEU A 106 -8.21 -11.59 -13.89
CA LEU A 106 -7.95 -12.34 -12.65
C LEU A 106 -8.80 -11.83 -11.48
N PHE A 107 -9.13 -10.53 -11.48
CA PHE A 107 -9.97 -9.90 -10.48
C PHE A 107 -11.44 -9.78 -10.90
N ASP A 108 -11.78 -10.12 -12.15
CA ASP A 108 -13.16 -10.10 -12.67
C ASP A 108 -13.96 -11.35 -12.28
N ASN A 109 -14.05 -11.59 -10.98
CA ASN A 109 -14.88 -12.65 -10.43
C ASN A 109 -15.32 -12.31 -9.01
N ILE A 110 -16.17 -13.17 -8.46
CA ILE A 110 -16.69 -13.06 -7.09
C ILE A 110 -15.84 -13.83 -6.08
N LEU A 111 -14.67 -14.35 -6.47
CA LEU A 111 -13.80 -15.11 -5.58
C LEU A 111 -12.91 -14.16 -4.79
N GLN A 112 -12.52 -14.62 -3.61
CA GLN A 112 -11.54 -13.92 -2.80
C GLN A 112 -10.14 -14.09 -3.39
N GLN A 113 -9.37 -13.00 -3.36
CA GLN A 113 -8.08 -12.87 -4.00
C GLN A 113 -6.97 -12.68 -2.96
N ASP A 114 -5.73 -12.94 -3.36
CA ASP A 114 -4.58 -12.71 -2.50
C ASP A 114 -4.26 -11.20 -2.47
N VAL A 115 -4.20 -10.62 -1.26
CA VAL A 115 -3.87 -9.19 -1.09
C VAL A 115 -2.48 -8.83 -1.60
N HIS A 116 -1.52 -9.76 -1.55
CA HIS A 116 -0.18 -9.54 -2.07
C HIS A 116 -0.17 -9.47 -3.60
N GLU A 117 -0.94 -10.34 -4.26
CA GLU A 117 -1.11 -10.30 -5.71
C GLU A 117 -1.79 -9.00 -6.15
N PHE A 118 -2.84 -8.58 -5.45
CA PHE A 118 -3.51 -7.31 -5.72
C PHE A 118 -2.59 -6.10 -5.49
N LEU A 119 -1.86 -6.02 -4.37
CA LEU A 119 -0.93 -4.93 -4.09
C LEU A 119 0.14 -4.81 -5.18
N ASN A 120 0.76 -5.94 -5.54
CA ASN A 120 1.80 -5.96 -6.57
C ASN A 120 1.23 -5.54 -7.93
N TYR A 121 0.06 -6.06 -8.31
CA TYR A 121 -0.61 -5.63 -9.54
C TYR A 121 -0.90 -4.12 -9.54
N LEU A 122 -1.44 -3.58 -8.45
CA LEU A 122 -1.81 -2.17 -8.34
C LEU A 122 -0.59 -1.25 -8.48
N LEU A 123 0.49 -1.53 -7.75
CA LEU A 123 1.71 -0.71 -7.80
C LEU A 123 2.37 -0.74 -9.18
N ASN A 124 2.51 -1.93 -9.79
CA ASN A 124 3.05 -2.06 -11.15
C ASN A 124 2.17 -1.33 -12.17
N THR A 125 0.85 -1.49 -12.10
CA THR A 125 -0.08 -0.80 -13.01
C THR A 125 0.04 0.72 -12.91
N ILE A 126 0.15 1.27 -11.69
CA ILE A 126 0.34 2.71 -11.50
C ILE A 126 1.71 3.13 -12.06
N ALA A 127 2.77 2.36 -11.79
CA ALA A 127 4.10 2.64 -12.32
C ALA A 127 4.12 2.68 -13.86
N ASP A 128 3.48 1.72 -14.51
CA ASP A 128 3.38 1.65 -15.98
C ASP A 128 2.61 2.84 -16.56
N ILE A 129 1.49 3.23 -15.94
CA ILE A 129 0.70 4.40 -16.34
C ILE A 129 1.57 5.67 -16.32
N LEU A 130 2.33 5.87 -15.24
CA LEU A 130 3.18 7.05 -15.08
C LEU A 130 4.36 7.06 -16.07
N GLN A 131 4.93 5.90 -16.37
CA GLN A 131 5.98 5.80 -17.40
C GLN A 131 5.42 6.16 -18.79
N GLU A 132 4.22 5.69 -19.11
CA GLU A 132 3.56 5.97 -20.39
C GLU A 132 3.21 7.46 -20.54
N GLU A 133 2.72 8.10 -19.48
CA GLU A 133 2.43 9.55 -19.47
C GLU A 133 3.68 10.39 -19.75
N ARG A 134 4.83 10.04 -19.14
CA ARG A 134 6.12 10.71 -19.39
C ARG A 134 6.60 10.52 -20.83
N LYS A 135 6.44 9.32 -21.40
CA LYS A 135 6.81 9.05 -22.81
C LYS A 135 5.99 9.92 -23.76
N GLN A 136 4.70 10.07 -23.51
CA GLN A 136 3.82 10.92 -24.33
C GLN A 136 4.16 12.41 -24.23
N GLU A 137 4.60 12.87 -23.06
CA GLU A 137 5.06 14.26 -22.87
C GLU A 137 6.37 14.55 -23.63
N LYS A 138 7.33 13.61 -23.57
CA LYS A 138 8.58 13.70 -24.35
C LYS A 138 8.30 13.71 -25.86
N GLN A 139 7.27 12.98 -26.33
CA GLN A 139 6.89 12.94 -27.75
C GLN A 139 6.11 14.18 -28.21
N ASN A 140 5.26 14.76 -27.35
CA ASN A 140 4.44 15.93 -27.71
C ASN A 140 5.20 17.27 -27.61
N GLY A 141 6.37 17.30 -26.97
CA GLY A 141 7.19 18.50 -26.75
C GLY A 141 8.22 18.84 -27.84
N HIS A 142 7.97 18.53 -29.12
CA HIS A 142 8.96 18.76 -30.19
C HIS A 142 9.06 20.25 -30.60
N LEU A 143 10.11 20.94 -30.16
CA LEU A 143 10.76 22.03 -30.89
C LEU A 143 11.94 21.44 -31.69
N PRO A 144 12.23 21.90 -32.93
CA PRO A 144 13.28 21.29 -33.74
C PRO A 144 14.67 21.82 -33.36
N ASN A 145 15.54 20.85 -33.08
CA ASN A 145 16.99 20.82 -33.33
C ASN A 145 17.92 21.75 -32.50
N ASP A 146 18.73 21.12 -31.65
CA ASP A 146 20.18 21.24 -31.77
C ASP A 146 20.85 19.89 -31.43
N ASN A 147 21.85 19.54 -32.23
CA ASN A 147 22.54 18.25 -32.29
C ASN A 147 23.47 17.98 -31.09
N ILE A 148 23.93 16.70 -31.00
CA ILE A 148 25.13 16.19 -30.28
C ILE A 148 24.83 15.97 -28.76
N ASP A 149 24.74 14.75 -28.20
CA ASP A 149 25.63 13.60 -28.31
C ASP A 149 24.94 12.24 -28.11
N ASN A 150 25.54 11.25 -28.76
CA ASN A 150 25.19 9.84 -28.75
C ASN A 150 26.01 9.15 -27.65
N GLU A 151 25.53 9.10 -26.41
CA GLU A 151 26.16 8.28 -25.36
C GLU A 151 25.13 7.51 -24.51
N ASN A 152 25.28 6.18 -24.55
CA ASN A 152 24.80 5.16 -23.61
C ASN A 152 23.28 4.90 -23.51
N ASN A 153 22.82 3.99 -24.37
CA ASN A 153 21.67 3.11 -24.13
C ASN A 153 21.91 2.22 -22.90
N ASN A 154 21.70 2.76 -21.70
CA ASN A 154 21.23 1.95 -20.58
C ASN A 154 19.71 1.99 -20.61
N ASN A 155 19.09 0.88 -21.05
CA ASN A 155 17.65 0.67 -21.20
C ASN A 155 16.89 0.60 -19.85
N THR A 156 17.21 1.46 -18.89
CA THR A 156 16.46 1.56 -17.64
C THR A 156 15.55 2.78 -17.71
N PRO A 157 14.21 2.62 -17.82
CA PRO A 157 13.30 3.76 -17.83
C PRO A 157 13.47 4.58 -16.55
N ASP A 158 13.43 5.91 -16.68
CA ASP A 158 13.53 6.83 -15.55
C ASP A 158 12.54 6.44 -14.44
N PRO A 159 12.96 6.30 -13.17
CA PRO A 159 12.12 5.84 -12.08
C PRO A 159 10.94 6.80 -11.86
N THR A 160 9.75 6.24 -11.64
CA THR A 160 8.54 7.02 -11.31
C THR A 160 8.49 7.30 -9.80
N TRP A 161 7.60 8.20 -9.35
CA TRP A 161 7.44 8.43 -7.90
C TRP A 161 6.97 7.17 -7.15
N VAL A 162 6.33 6.20 -7.83
CA VAL A 162 6.01 4.89 -7.22
C VAL A 162 7.29 4.13 -6.90
N HIS A 163 8.27 4.19 -7.81
CA HIS A 163 9.60 3.62 -7.59
C HIS A 163 10.37 4.40 -6.52
N GLU A 164 10.24 5.72 -6.44
CA GLU A 164 10.86 6.51 -5.36
C GLU A 164 10.31 6.14 -3.96
N ILE A 165 9.00 5.86 -3.86
CA ILE A 165 8.37 5.51 -2.58
C ILE A 165 8.61 4.05 -2.22
N PHE A 166 8.56 3.16 -3.21
CA PHE A 166 8.50 1.74 -2.95
C PHE A 166 9.66 0.93 -3.54
N GLN A 167 10.44 1.37 -4.52
CA GLN A 167 11.49 0.54 -5.12
C GLN A 167 12.79 0.60 -4.31
N GLU A 168 13.34 -0.57 -4.02
CA GLU A 168 14.71 -0.78 -3.52
C GLU A 168 15.33 -1.97 -4.27
N THR A 169 16.63 -2.19 -4.13
CA THR A 169 17.34 -3.28 -4.81
C THR A 169 17.71 -4.38 -3.82
N LEU A 170 17.30 -5.63 -4.10
CA LEU A 170 17.72 -6.81 -3.35
C LEU A 170 18.88 -7.50 -4.08
N THR A 171 20.05 -7.59 -3.44
CA THR A 171 21.18 -8.36 -3.95
C THR A 171 21.12 -9.80 -3.41
N ASN A 172 20.83 -10.76 -4.29
CA ASN A 172 20.91 -12.17 -3.98
C ASN A 172 22.31 -12.70 -4.32
N GLU A 173 23.08 -13.10 -3.30
CA GLU A 173 24.38 -13.75 -3.48
C GLU A 173 24.28 -15.26 -3.38
N THR A 174 24.75 -15.98 -4.40
CA THR A 174 24.90 -17.43 -4.38
C THR A 174 26.37 -17.80 -4.38
N ARG A 175 26.83 -18.46 -3.31
CA ARG A 175 28.20 -18.97 -3.21
C ARG A 175 28.24 -20.45 -3.59
N TYR A 176 29.01 -20.77 -4.62
CA TYR A 176 29.28 -22.15 -5.00
C TYR A 176 30.29 -22.77 -4.02
N LEU A 177 29.88 -23.77 -3.25
CA LEU A 177 30.72 -24.38 -2.20
C LEU A 177 31.93 -25.17 -2.73
N THR A 178 31.95 -25.50 -4.03
CA THR A 178 33.02 -26.30 -4.64
C THR A 178 34.14 -25.48 -5.26
N CYS A 179 33.83 -24.30 -5.80
CA CYS A 179 34.80 -23.41 -6.44
C CYS A 179 34.89 -22.02 -5.78
N GLU A 180 34.14 -21.80 -4.69
CA GLU A 180 34.03 -20.54 -3.94
C GLU A 180 33.63 -19.31 -4.77
N THR A 181 33.26 -19.50 -6.04
CA THR A 181 32.73 -18.45 -6.88
C THR A 181 31.44 -17.90 -6.27
N ILE A 182 31.35 -16.59 -6.18
CA ILE A 182 30.14 -15.88 -5.75
C ILE A 182 29.52 -15.29 -7.01
N THR A 183 28.25 -15.59 -7.23
CA THR A 183 27.43 -14.87 -8.20
C THR A 183 26.46 -13.98 -7.44
N SER A 184 26.40 -12.71 -7.81
CA SER A 184 25.39 -11.77 -7.32
C SER A 184 24.38 -11.51 -8.42
N LYS A 185 23.12 -11.40 -8.04
CA LYS A 185 22.04 -10.93 -8.90
C LYS A 185 21.25 -9.88 -8.15
N ASP A 186 21.24 -8.67 -8.70
CA ASP A 186 20.40 -7.59 -8.21
C ASP A 186 18.99 -7.77 -8.79
N GLU A 187 18.01 -7.79 -7.91
CA GLU A 187 16.59 -7.82 -8.27
C GLU A 187 15.94 -6.56 -7.71
N ASP A 188 15.46 -5.71 -8.61
CA ASP A 188 14.61 -4.58 -8.23
C ASP A 188 13.34 -5.12 -7.59
N PHE A 189 13.08 -4.67 -6.37
CA PHE A 189 11.95 -5.12 -5.57
C PHE A 189 11.25 -3.92 -4.96
N PHE A 190 9.93 -3.93 -4.94
CA PHE A 190 9.20 -2.89 -4.24
C PHE A 190 9.26 -3.12 -2.70
N ARG A 191 10.23 -2.51 -1.99
CA ARG A 191 10.11 -2.16 -0.56
C ARG A 191 10.72 -0.80 -0.24
N PRO A 192 10.15 0.00 0.70
CA PRO A 192 10.23 -0.29 2.15
C PRO A 192 8.89 -0.62 2.84
N PHE A 193 7.77 -0.63 2.11
CA PHE A 193 6.42 -0.58 2.70
C PHE A 193 5.67 -1.92 2.86
N SER A 194 6.22 -3.11 2.58
CA SER A 194 5.43 -4.35 2.74
C SER A 194 6.23 -5.62 3.06
N LEU A 195 6.29 -5.99 4.35
CA LEU A 195 6.65 -7.32 4.84
C LEU A 195 5.50 -8.30 4.62
N HIS A 196 5.56 -9.02 3.50
CA HIS A 196 4.66 -10.15 3.25
C HIS A 196 5.10 -11.37 4.06
N LEU A 197 4.27 -11.75 5.03
CA LEU A 197 4.46 -12.98 5.78
C LEU A 197 3.87 -14.14 4.96
N LYS A 198 4.74 -15.03 4.46
CA LYS A 198 4.38 -16.23 3.68
C LYS A 198 3.62 -17.25 4.56
N ARG A 199 2.37 -16.93 4.88
CA ARG A 199 1.50 -17.72 5.76
C ARG A 199 0.77 -18.84 5.07
N PHE A 200 0.92 -19.04 3.76
CA PHE A 200 0.32 -20.16 3.06
C PHE A 200 1.40 -21.09 2.52
N LYS A 201 1.30 -22.38 2.87
CA LYS A 201 2.21 -23.42 2.40
C LYS A 201 1.41 -24.56 1.80
N TYR A 202 1.87 -25.05 0.65
CA TYR A 202 1.33 -26.27 0.07
C TYR A 202 1.77 -27.48 0.91
N MET A 203 0.82 -28.30 1.31
CA MET A 203 1.05 -29.49 2.12
C MET A 203 0.78 -30.73 1.28
N ASP A 204 1.85 -31.43 0.86
CA ASP A 204 1.77 -32.61 0.00
C ASP A 204 0.85 -33.69 0.59
N GLN A 205 0.89 -33.89 1.92
CA GLN A 205 0.04 -34.85 2.63
C GLN A 205 -1.46 -34.62 2.40
N PHE A 206 -1.88 -33.36 2.24
CA PHE A 206 -3.28 -32.98 2.12
C PHE A 206 -3.67 -32.52 0.72
N HIS A 207 -2.71 -32.48 -0.21
CA HIS A 207 -2.86 -31.97 -1.57
C HIS A 207 -3.54 -30.59 -1.62
N ARG A 208 -3.22 -29.71 -0.66
CA ARG A 208 -3.83 -28.38 -0.55
C ARG A 208 -2.92 -27.37 0.14
N TYR A 209 -3.19 -26.09 -0.11
CA TYR A 209 -2.62 -25.00 0.68
C TYR A 209 -3.24 -24.93 2.06
N THR A 210 -2.40 -24.75 3.08
CA THR A 210 -2.82 -24.59 4.48
C THR A 210 -2.24 -23.30 5.05
N LYS A 211 -3.03 -22.60 5.89
CA LYS A 211 -2.54 -21.42 6.60
C LYS A 211 -1.68 -21.80 7.79
N LEU A 212 -0.48 -21.23 7.82
CA LEU A 212 0.45 -21.28 8.94
C LEU A 212 0.05 -20.21 9.96
N SER A 213 -0.62 -20.66 11.02
CA SER A 213 -1.18 -19.78 12.06
C SER A 213 -0.22 -19.59 13.24
N TYR A 214 1.10 -19.76 13.02
CA TYR A 214 2.08 -19.47 14.06
C TYR A 214 2.09 -17.96 14.37
N ARG A 215 2.28 -17.64 15.65
CA ARG A 215 2.43 -16.28 16.13
C ARG A 215 3.70 -15.66 15.55
N VAL A 216 3.58 -14.49 14.94
CA VAL A 216 4.72 -13.68 14.51
C VAL A 216 4.59 -12.34 15.22
N VAL A 217 5.55 -12.05 16.09
CA VAL A 217 5.63 -10.74 16.73
C VAL A 217 6.36 -9.81 15.77
N PHE A 218 5.77 -8.65 15.51
CA PHE A 218 6.39 -7.57 14.76
C PHE A 218 6.40 -6.31 15.64
N PRO A 219 7.54 -5.59 15.71
CA PRO A 219 7.64 -4.41 16.58
C PRO A 219 6.90 -3.22 15.97
N LEU A 220 6.62 -2.18 16.78
CA LEU A 220 6.12 -0.91 16.25
C LEU A 220 7.26 -0.13 15.58
N GLU A 221 8.46 -0.23 16.13
CA GLU A 221 9.68 0.38 15.58
C GLU A 221 10.64 -0.73 15.14
N LEU A 222 11.10 -0.68 13.90
CA LEU A 222 12.02 -1.65 13.32
C LEU A 222 13.32 -0.96 12.92
N CYS A 223 14.41 -1.34 13.56
CA CYS A 223 15.75 -0.94 13.17
C CYS A 223 16.31 -1.93 12.13
N LEU A 224 16.70 -1.43 10.96
CA LEU A 224 17.39 -2.20 9.93
C LEU A 224 18.76 -1.58 9.64
N PHE A 225 19.75 -2.42 9.39
CA PHE A 225 21.08 -1.96 9.01
C PHE A 225 21.07 -1.41 7.58
N ASN A 226 21.77 -0.30 7.36
CA ASN A 226 22.00 0.24 6.03
C ASN A 226 22.91 -0.71 5.25
N THR A 227 22.48 -1.10 4.06
CA THR A 227 23.23 -2.02 3.19
C THR A 227 24.37 -1.32 2.45
N SER A 228 24.37 0.01 2.38
CA SER A 228 25.43 0.76 1.72
C SER A 228 26.61 1.03 2.67
N GLY A 229 27.81 0.59 2.29
CA GLY A 229 29.04 0.82 3.07
C GLY A 229 29.48 2.28 3.16
N TYR A 230 28.75 3.21 2.51
CA TYR A 230 29.00 4.65 2.50
C TYR A 230 27.96 5.44 3.31
N ALA A 231 26.97 4.76 3.92
CA ALA A 231 25.95 5.44 4.69
C ALA A 231 26.54 6.15 5.91
N THR A 232 26.14 7.41 6.11
CA THR A 232 26.55 8.20 7.27
C THR A 232 25.92 7.67 8.56
N ASN A 233 24.72 7.08 8.46
CA ASN A 233 24.06 6.36 9.54
C ASN A 233 24.06 4.85 9.22
N PRO A 234 24.69 4.01 10.06
CA PRO A 234 24.72 2.56 9.86
C PRO A 234 23.34 1.91 10.03
N ASP A 235 22.42 2.58 10.71
CA ASP A 235 21.09 2.07 11.02
C ASP A 235 20.03 2.98 10.38
N ARG A 236 18.92 2.38 9.95
CA ARG A 236 17.72 3.09 9.52
C ARG A 236 16.55 2.62 10.35
N MET A 237 15.87 3.58 10.98
CA MET A 237 14.70 3.35 11.81
C MET A 237 13.43 3.43 10.97
N TYR A 238 12.50 2.52 11.26
CA TYR A 238 11.23 2.44 10.58
C TYR A 238 10.07 2.31 11.56
N ASP A 239 8.98 3.01 11.30
CA ASP A 239 7.75 2.91 12.07
C ASP A 239 6.70 2.09 11.34
N LEU A 240 6.01 1.21 12.07
CA LEU A 240 4.89 0.45 11.55
C LEU A 240 3.68 1.37 11.35
N VAL A 241 3.25 1.53 10.10
CA VAL A 241 2.15 2.44 9.72
C VAL A 241 0.88 1.71 9.30
N ALA A 242 1.00 0.48 8.80
CA ALA A 242 -0.17 -0.33 8.45
C ALA A 242 0.09 -1.83 8.56
N VAL A 243 -0.96 -2.60 8.80
CA VAL A 243 -0.98 -4.06 8.84
C VAL A 243 -2.24 -4.57 8.15
N VAL A 244 -2.08 -5.33 7.07
CA VAL A 244 -3.18 -6.12 6.50
C VAL A 244 -3.21 -7.46 7.20
N VAL A 245 -4.36 -7.83 7.75
CA VAL A 245 -4.58 -9.10 8.47
C VAL A 245 -5.50 -9.99 7.65
N HIS A 246 -5.13 -11.27 7.53
CA HIS A 246 -6.01 -12.28 6.93
C HIS A 246 -6.70 -13.10 8.04
N CYS A 247 -8.02 -13.02 8.11
CA CYS A 247 -8.89 -13.79 9.01
C CYS A 247 -9.48 -14.98 8.25
N GLY A 248 -9.12 -16.21 8.62
CA GLY A 248 -9.57 -17.41 7.90
C GLY A 248 -8.49 -18.48 7.80
N SER A 249 -8.87 -19.69 7.38
CA SER A 249 -8.02 -20.89 7.38
C SER A 249 -7.44 -21.24 6.02
N GLY A 250 -7.98 -20.71 4.92
CA GLY A 250 -7.53 -20.97 3.55
C GLY A 250 -7.20 -19.69 2.79
N PRO A 251 -6.45 -19.78 1.67
CA PRO A 251 -6.07 -18.61 0.88
C PRO A 251 -7.22 -18.01 0.06
N LYS A 252 -8.16 -18.86 -0.38
CA LYS A 252 -9.35 -18.46 -1.17
C LYS A 252 -10.61 -18.31 -0.30
N ARG A 253 -10.47 -18.43 1.02
CA ARG A 253 -11.57 -18.41 1.99
C ARG A 253 -11.10 -17.72 3.27
N GLY A 254 -11.58 -16.51 3.47
CA GLY A 254 -11.30 -15.74 4.67
C GLY A 254 -11.90 -14.35 4.57
N HIS A 255 -11.26 -13.41 5.23
CA HIS A 255 -11.65 -12.01 5.29
C HIS A 255 -10.40 -11.18 5.55
N TYR A 256 -10.26 -10.04 4.89
CA TYR A 256 -9.11 -9.18 5.10
C TYR A 256 -9.55 -7.90 5.80
N ILE A 257 -8.78 -7.50 6.80
CA ILE A 257 -8.95 -6.24 7.51
C ILE A 257 -7.64 -5.46 7.45
N ALA A 258 -7.71 -4.14 7.60
CA ALA A 258 -6.53 -3.30 7.75
C ALA A 258 -6.47 -2.70 9.15
N ILE A 259 -5.28 -2.63 9.70
CA ILE A 259 -4.98 -1.92 10.93
C ILE A 259 -3.98 -0.84 10.55
N VAL A 260 -4.25 0.41 10.89
CA VAL A 260 -3.42 1.54 10.46
C VAL A 260 -3.13 2.46 11.64
N GLU A 261 -1.96 3.07 11.60
CA GLU A 261 -1.56 4.13 12.51
C GLU A 261 -1.98 5.49 11.92
N SER A 262 -2.53 6.37 12.75
CA SER A 262 -2.86 7.74 12.40
C SER A 262 -2.72 8.64 13.62
N HIS A 263 -1.65 9.43 13.69
CA HIS A 263 -1.41 10.42 14.75
C HIS A 263 -1.49 9.82 16.16
N ASP A 264 -0.70 8.76 16.41
CA ASP A 264 -0.64 7.99 17.65
C ASP A 264 -1.92 7.18 17.97
N LEU A 265 -2.85 7.08 17.01
CA LEU A 265 -4.06 6.26 17.12
C LEU A 265 -3.97 5.05 16.20
N TRP A 266 -4.32 3.89 16.72
CA TRP A 266 -4.48 2.69 15.92
C TRP A 266 -5.95 2.48 15.57
N LEU A 267 -6.22 2.34 14.28
CA LEU A 267 -7.56 2.17 13.73
C LEU A 267 -7.66 0.83 13.00
N LEU A 268 -8.72 0.08 13.28
CA LEU A 268 -9.11 -1.13 12.57
C LEU A 268 -10.17 -0.78 11.54
N PHE A 269 -9.88 -1.11 10.29
CA PHE A 269 -10.78 -1.00 9.15
C PHE A 269 -11.21 -2.39 8.71
N ASP A 270 -12.48 -2.71 8.97
CA ASP A 270 -13.16 -3.92 8.52
C ASP A 270 -14.28 -3.50 7.57
N ASP A 271 -13.93 -3.40 6.28
CA ASP A 271 -14.82 -2.91 5.23
C ASP A 271 -15.50 -1.58 5.63
N ASP A 272 -16.82 -1.58 5.88
CA ASP A 272 -17.60 -0.40 6.24
C ASP A 272 -17.51 -0.01 7.72
N ILE A 273 -16.82 -0.82 8.54
CA ILE A 273 -16.62 -0.62 9.97
C ILE A 273 -15.24 -0.02 10.22
N VAL A 274 -15.20 1.01 11.06
CA VAL A 274 -13.96 1.64 11.54
C VAL A 274 -14.00 1.76 13.05
N GLU A 275 -13.02 1.19 13.73
CA GLU A 275 -12.94 1.12 15.20
C GLU A 275 -11.55 1.54 15.69
N LYS A 276 -11.47 2.16 16.87
CA LYS A 276 -10.19 2.40 17.54
C LYS A 276 -9.75 1.11 18.21
N ILE A 277 -8.46 0.79 18.13
CA ILE A 277 -7.88 -0.36 18.80
C ILE A 277 -6.62 0.03 19.58
N ASP A 278 -6.21 -0.82 20.51
CA ASP A 278 -4.90 -0.71 21.15
C ASP A 278 -3.80 -1.34 20.27
N ALA A 279 -2.63 -0.69 20.24
CA ALA A 279 -1.48 -1.09 19.41
C ALA A 279 -0.99 -2.54 19.63
N GLN A 280 -1.29 -3.13 20.79
CA GLN A 280 -0.80 -4.46 21.19
C GLN A 280 -1.67 -5.63 20.71
N ASN A 281 -2.83 -5.38 20.11
CA ASN A 281 -3.85 -6.42 19.89
C ASN A 281 -3.69 -7.26 18.60
N SER A 282 -2.69 -7.01 17.74
CA SER A 282 -2.59 -7.70 16.45
C SER A 282 -1.34 -8.58 16.33
N GLU A 283 -1.52 -9.90 16.40
CA GLU A 283 -0.45 -10.89 16.22
C GLU A 283 -0.58 -11.70 14.91
N ALA A 284 -1.57 -11.36 14.09
CA ALA A 284 -2.00 -12.13 12.92
C ALA A 284 -1.71 -11.43 11.58
N GLY A 285 -0.78 -10.48 11.54
CA GLY A 285 -0.43 -9.72 10.33
C GLY A 285 -0.09 -10.62 9.13
N TYR A 286 -0.50 -10.20 7.94
CA TYR A 286 -0.24 -10.85 6.65
C TYR A 286 0.69 -10.00 5.78
N ILE A 287 0.42 -8.70 5.68
CA ILE A 287 1.34 -7.69 5.13
C ILE A 287 1.58 -6.64 6.22
N LEU A 288 2.83 -6.32 6.52
CA LEU A 288 3.21 -5.26 7.46
C LEU A 288 3.87 -4.13 6.69
N SER A 289 3.46 -2.90 6.95
CA SER A 289 3.94 -1.72 6.25
C SER A 289 4.69 -0.82 7.19
N TYR A 290 5.97 -0.64 6.88
CA TYR A 290 6.90 0.18 7.64
C TYR A 290 7.29 1.41 6.83
N GLN A 291 7.41 2.56 7.49
CA GLN A 291 7.84 3.82 6.91
C GLN A 291 9.15 4.27 7.55
N SER A 292 10.11 4.71 6.73
CA SER A 292 11.39 5.26 7.21
C SER A 292 11.17 6.54 8.01
N GLN A 293 11.92 6.70 9.10
CA GLN A 293 11.99 7.97 9.83
C GLN A 293 12.89 9.02 9.14
N ASP A 294 13.78 8.56 8.26
CA ASP A 294 14.62 9.40 7.39
C ASP A 294 13.90 9.80 6.10
#